data_AF-A0A512MG94-F1
#
_entry.id   AF-A0A512MG94-F1
#
_cell.length_a   1.000
_cell.length_b   1.000
_cell.length_c   1.000
_cell.angle_alpha   90.00
_cell.angle_beta   90.00
_cell.angle_gamma   90.00
#
_symmetry.space_group_name_H-M   'P 1'
#
loop_
_entity.id
_entity.type
_entity.pdbx_description
1 polymer ?
#
loop_
_entity_poly.entity_id
_entity_poly.type
_entity_poly.pdbx_seq_one_letter_code
_entity_poly.pdbx_strand_id
1 'polypeptide(L)'
;MPAFKPPGQCPNCGEWVPKGAVACDDCGACAKSGWKADADTYDGVDLPDDEDDFDYDDFVKREFGEDREGRPSLSKEQMWKIVAAILLAVMILGYLLSAR
;
A
#
# COMPACT_ATOMS: atom_id res chain seq x y z
N MET A 1 3.51 -6.15 29.77
CA MET A 1 3.33 -4.94 30.61
C MET A 1 1.87 -4.94 31.11
N PRO A 2 1.48 -4.29 32.23
CA PRO A 2 0.08 -4.34 32.68
C PRO A 2 -0.83 -3.51 31.75
N ALA A 3 -2.06 -3.98 31.51
CA ALA A 3 -3.07 -3.26 30.73
C ALA A 3 -3.39 -1.90 31.38
N PHE A 4 -3.50 -0.85 30.56
CA PHE A 4 -3.78 0.50 31.02
C PHE A 4 -5.17 0.62 31.66
N LYS A 5 -5.25 1.30 32.80
CA LYS A 5 -6.50 1.62 33.51
C LYS A 5 -6.53 3.11 33.87
N PRO A 6 -7.55 3.87 33.45
CA PRO A 6 -7.68 5.28 33.83
C PRO A 6 -7.77 5.49 35.35
N PRO A 7 -7.29 6.64 35.87
CA PRO A 7 -6.87 7.83 35.14
C PRO A 7 -5.39 7.81 34.70
N GLY A 8 -5.06 8.48 33.60
CA GLY A 8 -3.68 8.63 33.11
C GLY A 8 -3.60 9.03 31.63
N GLN A 9 -2.39 9.15 31.08
CA GLN A 9 -2.21 9.38 29.64
C GLN A 9 -2.54 8.12 28.84
N CYS A 10 -3.35 8.27 27.80
CA CYS A 10 -3.71 7.19 26.90
C CYS A 10 -2.44 6.63 26.23
N PRO A 11 -2.17 5.32 26.31
CA PRO A 11 -0.97 4.74 25.69
C PRO A 11 -1.02 4.79 24.15
N ASN A 12 -2.19 4.96 23.54
CA ASN A 12 -2.36 4.96 22.09
C ASN A 12 -2.14 6.35 21.46
N CYS A 13 -2.67 7.42 22.06
CA CYS A 13 -2.60 8.78 21.50
C CYS A 13 -1.96 9.83 22.42
N GLY A 14 -1.70 9.51 23.69
CA GLY A 14 -1.12 10.43 24.68
C GLY A 14 -2.10 11.33 25.44
N GLU A 15 -3.37 11.41 25.03
CA GLU A 15 -4.37 12.28 25.67
C GLU A 15 -4.69 11.86 27.12
N TRP A 16 -5.06 12.82 27.98
CA TRP A 16 -5.40 12.52 29.37
C TRP A 16 -6.79 11.86 29.49
N VAL A 17 -6.83 10.67 30.06
CA VAL A 17 -8.06 9.89 30.25
C VAL A 17 -8.53 9.99 31.71
N PRO A 18 -9.79 10.43 31.98
CA PRO A 18 -10.31 10.55 33.33
C PRO A 18 -10.65 9.20 33.96
N LYS A 19 -10.71 9.16 35.30
CA LYS A 19 -11.05 7.95 36.05
C LYS A 19 -12.45 7.45 35.68
N GLY A 20 -12.56 6.15 35.40
CA GLY A 20 -13.84 5.50 35.08
C GLY A 20 -14.24 5.56 33.61
N ALA A 21 -13.44 6.20 32.75
CA ALA A 21 -13.65 6.15 31.31
C ALA A 21 -13.53 4.72 30.76
N VAL A 22 -14.45 4.35 29.87
CA VAL A 22 -14.49 3.02 29.23
C VAL A 22 -13.61 2.99 27.96
N ALA A 23 -13.43 4.14 27.33
CA ALA A 23 -12.56 4.36 26.18
C ALA A 23 -11.95 5.78 26.25
N CYS A 24 -10.93 6.04 25.43
CA CYS A 24 -10.38 7.38 25.22
C CYS A 24 -11.33 8.18 24.31
N ASP A 25 -11.70 9.40 24.74
CA ASP A 25 -12.63 10.25 23.98
C ASP A 25 -12.03 10.82 22.69
N ASP A 26 -10.70 10.80 22.57
CA ASP A 26 -9.98 11.34 21.40
C ASP A 26 -9.77 10.28 20.31
N CYS A 27 -9.20 9.12 20.66
CA CYS A 27 -8.85 8.07 19.69
C CYS A 27 -9.73 6.80 19.75
N GLY A 28 -10.65 6.70 20.70
CA GLY A 28 -11.52 5.53 20.87
C GLY A 28 -10.84 4.27 21.42
N ALA A 29 -9.54 4.32 21.76
CA ALA A 29 -8.83 3.20 22.37
C ALA A 29 -9.47 2.77 23.70
N CYS A 30 -9.59 1.46 23.93
CA CYS A 30 -10.22 0.90 25.12
C CYS A 30 -9.53 -0.38 25.57
N ALA A 31 -10.01 -0.98 26.68
CA ALA A 31 -9.50 -2.23 27.24
C ALA A 31 -9.49 -3.43 26.26
N LYS A 32 -10.28 -3.38 25.18
CA LYS A 32 -10.36 -4.45 24.17
C LYS A 32 -9.50 -4.19 22.92
N SER A 33 -8.99 -2.98 22.76
CA SER A 33 -8.16 -2.57 21.63
C SER A 33 -6.87 -1.95 22.17
N GLY A 34 -6.74 -0.62 22.16
CA GLY A 34 -5.49 0.09 22.41
C GLY A 34 -5.03 0.23 23.86
N TRP A 35 -5.69 -0.37 24.85
CA TRP A 35 -5.23 -0.37 26.26
C TRP A 35 -4.76 -1.74 26.75
N LYS A 36 -4.72 -2.73 25.86
CA LYS A 36 -4.26 -4.08 26.20
C LYS A 36 -2.73 -4.12 26.41
N ALA A 37 -2.30 -5.13 27.13
CA ALA A 37 -0.89 -5.38 27.46
C ALA A 37 -0.01 -5.74 26.25
N ASP A 38 -0.64 -6.18 25.16
CA ASP A 38 -0.07 -6.68 23.90
C ASP A 38 -0.37 -5.76 22.70
N ALA A 39 -0.95 -4.58 22.95
CA ALA A 39 -1.36 -3.63 21.90
C ALA A 39 -0.19 -3.04 21.09
N ASP A 40 1.06 -3.19 21.56
CA ASP A 40 2.28 -2.77 20.84
C ASP A 40 2.66 -3.73 19.71
N THR A 41 1.98 -4.87 19.61
CA THR A 41 2.19 -5.80 18.49
C THR A 41 1.52 -5.18 17.27
N TYR A 42 2.30 -4.91 16.22
CA TYR A 42 1.78 -4.56 14.89
C TYR A 42 1.11 -5.79 14.26
N ASP A 43 0.15 -6.39 14.95
CA ASP A 43 -0.54 -7.64 14.60
C ASP A 43 -1.76 -7.39 13.69
N GLY A 44 -2.07 -6.13 13.40
CA GLY A 44 -3.20 -5.75 12.55
C GLY A 44 -2.92 -5.84 11.04
N VAL A 45 -1.67 -6.03 10.64
CA VAL A 45 -1.29 -6.10 9.23
C VAL A 45 -0.30 -7.24 9.04
N ASP A 46 -0.75 -8.30 8.39
CA ASP A 46 0.06 -9.46 7.99
C ASP A 46 0.95 -9.06 6.79
N LEU A 47 1.83 -8.08 7.02
CA LEU A 47 2.84 -7.66 6.07
C LEU A 47 3.99 -8.67 6.15
N PRO A 48 4.45 -9.21 5.00
CA PRO A 48 5.67 -10.00 4.97
C PRO A 48 6.83 -9.19 5.54
N ASP A 49 7.70 -9.85 6.32
CA ASP A 49 8.90 -9.21 6.88
C ASP A 49 9.90 -8.80 5.78
N ASP A 50 9.87 -9.49 4.63
CA ASP A 50 10.72 -9.26 3.48
C ASP A 50 9.94 -8.62 2.31
N GLU A 51 10.46 -7.54 1.74
CA GLU A 51 9.85 -6.82 0.60
C GLU A 51 9.69 -7.72 -0.65
N ASP A 52 10.52 -8.74 -0.79
CA ASP A 52 10.52 -9.68 -1.92
C ASP A 52 9.38 -10.72 -1.85
N ASP A 53 8.77 -10.93 -0.67
CA ASP A 53 7.69 -11.90 -0.46
C ASP A 53 6.29 -11.33 -0.74
N PHE A 54 6.17 -10.03 -1.05
CA PHE A 54 4.90 -9.36 -1.34
C PHE A 54 4.57 -9.33 -2.84
N ASP A 55 3.65 -10.19 -3.29
CA ASP A 55 3.13 -10.18 -4.67
C ASP A 55 1.94 -9.20 -4.82
N TYR A 56 2.23 -8.01 -5.37
CA TYR A 56 1.23 -6.99 -5.63
C TYR A 56 0.14 -7.45 -6.62
N ASP A 57 0.50 -8.20 -7.64
CA ASP A 57 -0.43 -8.62 -8.69
C ASP A 57 -1.41 -9.68 -8.15
N ASP A 58 -0.93 -10.64 -7.35
CA ASP A 58 -1.76 -11.62 -6.65
C ASP A 58 -2.68 -10.94 -5.61
N PHE A 59 -2.15 -10.01 -4.81
CA PHE A 59 -2.94 -9.24 -3.85
C PHE A 59 -4.08 -8.49 -4.52
N VAL A 60 -3.79 -7.77 -5.62
CA VAL A 60 -4.81 -7.02 -6.36
C VAL A 60 -5.88 -7.96 -6.92
N LYS A 61 -5.46 -9.13 -7.44
CA LYS A 61 -6.37 -10.14 -7.95
C LYS A 61 -7.31 -10.68 -6.86
N ARG A 62 -6.79 -11.04 -5.69
CA ARG A 62 -7.58 -11.60 -4.59
C ARG A 62 -8.53 -10.60 -3.95
N GLU A 63 -8.09 -9.36 -3.72
CA GLU A 63 -8.88 -8.37 -2.97
C GLU A 63 -9.85 -7.57 -3.84
N PHE A 64 -9.52 -7.35 -5.12
CA PHE A 64 -10.30 -6.49 -6.02
C PHE A 64 -10.91 -7.22 -7.22
N GLY A 65 -10.58 -8.50 -7.43
CA GLY A 65 -11.10 -9.32 -8.51
C GLY A 65 -10.52 -9.02 -9.90
N GLU A 66 -10.91 -9.85 -10.87
CA GLU A 66 -10.39 -9.90 -12.25
C GLU A 66 -11.03 -8.89 -13.21
N ASP A 67 -11.92 -7.99 -12.76
CA ASP A 67 -12.66 -7.05 -13.61
C ASP A 67 -11.79 -5.99 -14.34
N ARG A 68 -10.46 -6.14 -14.32
CA ARG A 68 -9.50 -5.39 -15.15
C ARG A 68 -8.92 -6.18 -16.32
N GLU A 69 -9.37 -7.40 -16.59
CA GLU A 69 -8.90 -8.23 -17.73
C GLU A 69 -9.33 -7.71 -19.13
N GLY A 70 -10.01 -6.57 -19.22
CA GLY A 70 -10.62 -6.10 -20.47
C GLY A 70 -9.74 -5.24 -21.40
N ARG A 71 -8.45 -5.05 -21.14
CA ARG A 71 -7.59 -4.26 -22.06
C ARG A 71 -6.55 -5.17 -22.71
N PRO A 72 -6.54 -5.32 -24.06
CA PRO A 72 -5.43 -5.96 -24.74
C PRO A 72 -4.20 -5.09 -24.51
N SER A 73 -3.43 -5.40 -23.48
CA SER A 73 -2.13 -4.80 -23.28
C SER A 73 -1.22 -5.40 -24.33
N LEU A 74 -0.65 -4.54 -25.18
CA LEU A 74 0.46 -4.94 -26.02
C LEU A 74 1.52 -5.50 -25.08
N SER A 75 2.03 -6.70 -25.37
CA SER A 75 3.09 -7.28 -24.55
C SER A 75 4.25 -6.28 -24.47
N LYS A 76 4.99 -6.28 -23.36
CA LYS A 76 6.16 -5.39 -23.18
C LYS A 76 7.12 -5.48 -24.37
N GLU A 77 7.26 -6.67 -24.96
CA GLU A 77 8.03 -6.90 -26.19
C GLU A 77 7.42 -6.21 -27.43
N GLN A 78 6.10 -6.28 -27.64
CA GLN A 78 5.42 -5.58 -28.73
C GLN A 78 5.53 -4.06 -28.58
N MET A 79 5.45 -3.53 -27.35
CA MET A 79 5.65 -2.11 -27.07
C MET A 79 7.05 -1.65 -27.50
N TRP A 80 8.10 -2.37 -27.09
CA TRP A 80 9.48 -2.03 -27.47
C TRP A 80 9.73 -2.17 -28.97
N LYS A 81 9.13 -3.16 -29.64
CA LYS A 81 9.20 -3.29 -31.11
C LYS A 81 8.59 -2.08 -31.82
N ILE A 82 7.43 -1.60 -31.37
CA ILE A 82 6.78 -0.40 -31.94
C ILE A 82 7.64 0.84 -31.72
N VAL A 83 8.17 1.03 -30.51
CA VAL A 83 9.07 2.16 -30.19
C VAL A 83 10.31 2.14 -31.09
N ALA A 84 10.96 0.98 -31.23
CA ALA A 84 12.12 0.82 -32.10
C ALA A 84 11.78 1.13 -33.57
N ALA A 85 10.63 0.66 -34.06
CA ALA A 85 10.18 0.93 -35.43
C ALA A 85 9.91 2.42 -35.69
N ILE A 86 9.28 3.11 -34.73
CA ILE A 86 9.02 4.56 -34.82
C ILE A 86 10.35 5.34 -34.84
N LEU A 87 11.28 5.02 -33.94
CA LEU A 87 12.59 5.66 -33.88
C LEU A 87 13.36 5.49 -35.20
N LEU A 88 13.34 4.28 -35.77
CA LEU A 88 13.93 4.00 -37.08
C LEU A 88 13.27 4.81 -38.19
N ALA A 89 11.94 4.86 -38.23
CA ALA A 89 11.20 5.63 -39.23
C ALA A 89 11.53 7.12 -39.17
N VAL A 90 11.60 7.70 -37.96
CA VAL A 90 11.98 9.10 -37.74
C VAL A 90 13.41 9.36 -38.22
N MET A 91 14.36 8.48 -37.88
CA MET A 91 15.74 8.60 -38.37
C MET A 91 15.84 8.56 -39.89
N ILE A 92 15.15 7.62 -40.54
CA ILE A 92 15.15 7.48 -42.00
C ILE A 92 14.52 8.71 -42.65
N LEU A 93 13.37 9.16 -42.14
CA LEU A 93 12.67 10.33 -42.68
C LEU A 93 13.52 11.60 -42.52
N GLY A 94 14.14 11.78 -41.36
CA GLY A 94 15.05 12.91 -41.10
C GLY A 94 16.27 12.90 -42.01
N TYR A 95 16.86 11.73 -42.27
CA TYR A 95 17.97 11.58 -43.22
C TYR A 95 17.55 11.93 -44.65
N LEU A 96 16.38 11.46 -45.10
CA LEU A 96 15.87 11.76 -46.44
C LEU A 96 15.55 13.25 -46.63
N LEU A 97 15.06 13.91 -45.58
CA LEU A 97 14.79 15.35 -45.57
C LEU A 97 16.07 16.19 -45.52
N SER A 98 17.13 15.73 -44.86
CA SER A 98 18.41 16.45 -44.80
C SER A 98 19.31 16.20 -46.01
N ALA A 99 19.11 15.09 -46.72
CA ALA A 99 19.85 14.74 -47.94
C ALA A 99 19.23 15.31 -49.23
N ARG A 100 18.12 16.06 -49.13
CA ARG A 100 17.42 16.69 -50.25
C ARG A 100 17.61 18.20 -50.24
#